data_AF-A0A963RK33-F1
#
_entry.id   AF-A0A963RK33-F1
#
_cell.length_a   1.000
_cell.length_b   1.000
_cell.length_c   1.000
_cell.angle_alpha   90.00
_cell.angle_beta   90.00
_cell.angle_gamma   90.00
#
_symmetry.space_group_name_H-M   'P 1'
#
loop_
_entity.id
_entity.type
_entity.pdbx_description
1 polymer ?
#
loop_
_entity_poly.entity_id
_entity_poly.type
_entity_poly.pdbx_seq_one_letter_code
_entity_poly.pdbx_strand_id
1 'polypeptide(L)'
;MDMASTTQAHSMGHLALHYGKAEDGPLAARLLREFGLVETQMLPLPGGNFYRFVVGDGHFARGDGIVYLSALPEPQVKLIEAIKAALKIGTADEHEAVAGYNAMLQSDPEASFHFGFLVPSLDDLEDMVLRLRALADSDPEFAGRLHIGMNRARKGDAEVDARLDASPVFGDCHRYAYGRNGVQVFVETDIVRSGQLGDRMHFEFDYVFPGHDSHILSVVEF
;
A
#
# COMPACT_ATOMS: atom_id res chain seq x y z
N MET A 1 9.01 43.89 10.90
CA MET A 1 8.53 43.15 9.73
C MET A 1 9.33 41.86 9.70
N ASP A 2 8.74 40.79 10.21
CA ASP A 2 9.34 39.47 10.13
C ASP A 2 9.25 39.00 8.68
N MET A 3 10.40 38.70 8.07
CA MET A 3 10.44 37.96 6.83
C MET A 3 10.10 36.52 7.19
N ALA A 4 8.83 36.15 7.00
CA ALA A 4 8.45 34.75 6.96
C ALA A 4 9.34 34.07 5.93
N SER A 5 10.27 33.23 6.40
CA SER A 5 10.95 32.26 5.57
C SER A 5 9.85 31.45 4.89
N THR A 6 9.61 31.71 3.61
CA THR A 6 8.87 30.79 2.76
C THR A 6 9.78 29.59 2.56
N THR A 7 9.86 28.74 3.57
CA THR A 7 10.54 27.45 3.47
C THR A 7 9.72 26.68 2.46
N GLN A 8 10.21 26.61 1.22
CA GLN A 8 9.54 25.91 0.15
C GLN A 8 9.65 24.42 0.49
N ALA A 9 8.63 23.89 1.17
CA ALA A 9 8.64 22.51 1.61
C ALA A 9 8.62 21.60 0.38
N HIS A 10 9.52 20.63 0.31
CA HIS A 10 9.46 19.59 -0.71
C HIS A 10 8.23 18.72 -0.44
N SER A 11 7.50 18.36 -1.50
CA SER A 11 6.45 17.34 -1.46
C SER A 11 6.82 16.12 -2.28
N MET A 12 6.18 14.99 -2.02
CA MET A 12 6.39 13.77 -2.80
C MET A 12 5.79 13.94 -4.20
N GLY A 13 6.64 14.08 -5.21
CA GLY A 13 6.20 14.31 -6.58
C GLY A 13 5.44 13.11 -7.16
N HIS A 14 6.11 11.95 -7.22
CA HIS A 14 5.48 10.74 -7.74
C HIS A 14 6.11 9.45 -7.21
N LEU A 15 5.31 8.38 -7.30
CA LEU A 15 5.70 7.00 -7.13
C LEU A 15 5.49 6.23 -8.45
N ALA A 16 6.44 5.40 -8.85
CA ALA A 16 6.30 4.50 -10.00
C ALA A 16 6.07 3.05 -9.55
N LEU A 17 4.94 2.48 -9.96
CA LEU A 17 4.53 1.11 -9.71
C LEU A 17 4.45 0.34 -11.02
N HIS A 18 4.65 -0.97 -10.96
CA HIS A 18 4.66 -1.82 -12.14
C HIS A 18 3.74 -3.02 -12.01
N TYR A 19 3.07 -3.42 -13.08
CA TYR A 19 2.35 -4.70 -13.17
C TYR A 19 3.12 -5.68 -14.08
N GLY A 20 2.75 -6.96 -14.04
CA GLY A 20 3.49 -8.04 -14.73
C GLY A 20 3.44 -7.95 -16.25
N LYS A 21 2.32 -8.36 -16.84
CA LYS A 21 2.13 -8.45 -18.29
C LYS A 21 1.15 -7.39 -18.78
N ALA A 22 1.18 -7.09 -20.09
CA ALA A 22 0.27 -6.12 -20.71
C ALA A 22 -1.22 -6.31 -20.33
N GLU A 23 -1.67 -7.57 -20.29
CA GLU A 23 -3.04 -7.97 -19.93
C GLU A 23 -3.40 -7.74 -18.45
N ASP A 24 -2.42 -7.65 -17.55
CA ASP A 24 -2.64 -7.39 -16.12
C ASP A 24 -2.94 -5.90 -15.85
N GLY A 25 -2.64 -5.01 -16.80
CA GLY A 25 -2.74 -3.56 -16.64
C GLY A 25 -4.12 -3.08 -16.17
N PRO A 26 -5.23 -3.48 -16.83
CA PRO A 26 -6.58 -3.11 -16.40
C PRO A 26 -6.93 -3.55 -14.98
N LEU A 27 -6.50 -4.75 -14.56
CA LEU A 27 -6.74 -5.26 -13.21
C LEU A 27 -5.91 -4.50 -12.17
N ALA A 28 -4.65 -4.21 -12.46
CA ALA A 28 -3.79 -3.41 -11.59
C ALA A 28 -4.31 -1.97 -11.44
N ALA A 29 -4.78 -1.37 -12.53
CA ALA A 29 -5.42 -0.06 -12.49
C ALA A 29 -6.72 -0.08 -11.67
N ARG A 30 -7.54 -1.14 -11.81
CA ARG A 30 -8.74 -1.35 -11.00
C ARG A 30 -8.39 -1.42 -9.51
N LEU A 31 -7.38 -2.20 -9.12
CA LEU A 31 -6.95 -2.29 -7.72
C LEU A 31 -6.59 -0.92 -7.13
N LEU A 32 -5.83 -0.09 -7.86
CA LEU A 32 -5.48 1.25 -7.37
C LEU A 32 -6.72 2.15 -7.18
N ARG A 33 -7.76 2.00 -8.02
CA ARG A 33 -9.03 2.70 -7.81
C ARG A 33 -9.78 2.20 -6.57
N GLU A 34 -9.71 0.89 -6.27
CA GLU A 34 -10.29 0.34 -5.04
C GLU A 34 -9.59 0.85 -3.78
N PHE A 35 -8.29 1.18 -3.88
CA PHE A 35 -7.53 1.89 -2.84
C PHE A 35 -7.91 3.38 -2.71
N GLY A 36 -8.81 3.89 -3.56
CA GLY A 36 -9.25 5.28 -3.54
C GLY A 36 -8.42 6.23 -4.39
N LEU A 37 -7.43 5.75 -5.15
CA LEU A 37 -6.67 6.61 -6.06
C LEU A 37 -7.53 7.01 -7.27
N VAL A 38 -7.36 8.25 -7.72
CA VAL A 38 -8.11 8.80 -8.86
C VAL A 38 -7.29 8.62 -10.13
N GLU A 39 -7.77 7.76 -11.03
CA GLU A 39 -7.19 7.64 -12.37
C GLU A 39 -7.43 8.92 -13.16
N THR A 40 -6.34 9.51 -13.65
CA THR A 40 -6.38 10.79 -14.39
C THR A 40 -6.04 10.62 -15.86
N GLN A 41 -5.34 9.54 -16.20
CA GLN A 41 -4.90 9.28 -17.57
C GLN A 41 -4.62 7.80 -17.77
N MET A 42 -4.95 7.30 -18.96
CA MET A 42 -4.46 6.05 -19.50
C MET A 42 -3.91 6.31 -20.90
N LEU A 43 -2.69 5.86 -21.16
CA LEU A 43 -1.99 5.96 -22.43
C LEU A 43 -1.62 4.55 -22.90
N PRO A 44 -2.08 4.09 -24.07
CA PRO A 44 -1.61 2.83 -24.62
C PRO A 44 -0.14 2.98 -25.05
N LEU A 45 0.76 2.16 -24.50
CA LEU A 45 2.17 2.09 -24.90
C LEU A 45 2.52 0.70 -25.44
N PRO A 46 3.62 0.57 -26.21
CA PRO A 46 4.15 -0.75 -26.57
C PRO A 46 4.47 -1.56 -25.31
N GLY A 47 3.92 -2.78 -25.21
CA GLY A 47 4.14 -3.68 -24.07
C GLY A 47 3.16 -3.51 -22.91
N GLY A 48 2.25 -2.54 -22.96
CA GLY A 48 1.19 -2.36 -21.96
C GLY A 48 0.74 -0.91 -21.83
N ASN A 49 -0.39 -0.69 -21.17
CA ASN A 49 -0.87 0.65 -20.88
C ASN A 49 -0.03 1.33 -19.78
N PHE A 50 0.17 2.64 -19.93
CA PHE A 50 0.63 3.50 -18.86
C PHE A 50 -0.57 4.20 -18.23
N TYR A 51 -0.66 4.18 -16.92
CA TYR A 51 -1.70 4.85 -16.15
C TYR A 51 -1.07 5.89 -15.24
N ARG A 52 -1.80 6.99 -15.06
CA ARG A 52 -1.46 8.04 -14.09
C ARG A 52 -2.62 8.22 -13.13
N PHE A 53 -2.30 8.16 -11.84
CA PHE A 53 -3.20 8.40 -10.74
C PHE A 53 -2.74 9.59 -9.89
N VAL A 54 -3.65 10.11 -9.08
CA VAL A 54 -3.34 10.96 -7.93
C VAL A 54 -3.94 10.35 -6.66
N VAL A 55 -3.30 10.58 -5.51
CA VAL A 55 -3.74 10.00 -4.21
C VAL A 55 -5.09 10.52 -3.71
N GLY A 56 -5.59 11.62 -4.30
CA GLY A 56 -6.91 12.18 -4.02
C GLY A 56 -7.23 13.34 -4.96
N ASP A 57 -8.49 13.75 -5.03
CA ASP A 57 -8.95 14.85 -5.87
C ASP A 57 -8.26 16.19 -5.58
N GLY A 58 -7.92 16.45 -4.31
CA GLY A 58 -7.17 17.63 -3.86
C GLY A 58 -5.74 17.75 -4.42
N HIS A 59 -5.18 16.68 -5.01
CA HIS A 59 -3.84 16.69 -5.60
C HIS A 59 -3.82 17.02 -7.09
N PHE A 60 -4.98 17.08 -7.75
CA PHE A 60 -5.06 17.24 -9.21
C PHE A 60 -4.32 18.48 -9.72
N ALA A 61 -4.40 19.60 -8.99
CA ALA A 61 -3.80 20.88 -9.38
C ALA A 61 -2.38 21.11 -8.79
N ARG A 62 -1.87 20.21 -7.92
CA ARG A 62 -0.64 20.46 -7.15
C ARG A 62 0.63 19.92 -7.81
N GLY A 63 0.50 18.93 -8.68
CA GLY A 63 1.65 18.29 -9.32
C GLY A 63 2.46 17.39 -8.37
N ASP A 64 1.90 17.03 -7.22
CA ASP A 64 2.43 16.09 -6.23
C ASP A 64 1.43 14.95 -5.95
N GLY A 65 1.83 13.94 -5.18
CA GLY A 65 0.97 12.80 -4.86
C GLY A 65 0.57 11.98 -6.09
N ILE A 66 1.44 11.92 -7.10
CA ILE A 66 1.17 11.20 -8.35
C ILE A 66 1.59 9.73 -8.20
N VAL A 67 0.79 8.81 -8.73
CA VAL A 67 1.19 7.40 -8.85
C VAL A 67 1.15 7.00 -10.33
N TYR A 68 2.28 6.56 -10.85
CA TYR A 68 2.40 5.96 -12.17
C TYR A 68 2.27 4.45 -12.08
N LEU A 69 1.59 3.85 -13.04
CA LEU A 69 1.47 2.41 -13.16
C LEU A 69 1.74 2.00 -14.61
N SER A 70 2.71 1.11 -14.82
CA SER A 70 3.10 0.64 -16.15
C SER A 70 3.47 -0.84 -16.16
N ALA A 71 3.55 -1.45 -17.34
CA ALA A 71 4.11 -2.80 -17.44
C ALA A 71 5.56 -2.82 -16.97
N LEU A 72 5.99 -3.93 -16.36
CA LEU A 72 7.39 -4.17 -16.03
C LEU A 72 8.25 -4.14 -17.31
N PRO A 73 9.32 -3.32 -17.35
CA PRO A 73 10.25 -3.33 -18.48
C PRO A 73 10.95 -4.69 -18.63
N GLU A 74 11.16 -5.13 -19.88
CA GLU A 74 11.79 -6.44 -20.18
C GLU A 74 13.09 -6.70 -19.40
N PRO A 75 14.04 -5.74 -19.26
CA PRO A 75 15.24 -5.98 -18.46
C PRO A 75 14.96 -6.27 -16.98
N GLN A 76 13.93 -5.63 -16.41
CA GLN A 76 13.53 -5.86 -15.02
C GLN A 76 12.85 -7.22 -14.86
N VAL A 77 12.01 -7.62 -15.83
CA VAL A 77 11.44 -8.98 -15.87
C VAL A 77 12.55 -10.02 -15.83
N LYS A 78 13.55 -9.90 -16.71
CA LYS A 78 14.69 -10.84 -16.77
C LYS A 78 15.49 -10.88 -15.47
N LEU A 79 15.68 -9.74 -14.81
CA LEU A 79 16.36 -9.68 -13.52
C LEU A 79 15.57 -10.42 -12.44
N ILE A 80 14.25 -10.20 -12.37
CA ILE A 80 13.37 -10.89 -11.42
C ILE A 80 13.38 -12.40 -11.68
N GLU A 81 13.29 -12.83 -12.94
CA GLU A 81 13.38 -14.25 -13.32
C GLU A 81 14.73 -14.87 -12.93
N ALA A 82 15.84 -14.14 -13.10
CA ALA A 82 17.16 -14.60 -12.69
C ALA A 82 17.27 -14.75 -11.17
N ILE A 83 16.73 -13.80 -10.40
CA ILE A 83 16.67 -13.87 -8.93
C ILE A 83 15.85 -15.11 -8.51
N LYS A 84 14.68 -15.32 -9.12
CA LYS A 84 13.82 -16.48 -8.87
C LYS A 84 14.54 -17.79 -9.15
N ALA A 85 15.21 -17.89 -10.29
CA ALA A 85 15.93 -19.11 -10.66
C ALA A 85 17.11 -19.38 -9.70
N ALA A 86 17.88 -18.34 -9.37
CA ALA A 86 19.04 -18.47 -8.49
C ALA A 86 18.66 -18.84 -7.05
N LEU A 87 17.60 -18.22 -6.52
CA LEU A 87 17.08 -18.49 -5.17
C LEU A 87 16.04 -19.61 -5.15
N LYS A 88 15.75 -20.21 -6.31
CA LYS A 88 14.77 -21.30 -6.50
C LYS A 88 13.38 -20.98 -5.91
N ILE A 89 12.96 -19.72 -6.04
CA ILE A 89 11.72 -19.19 -5.46
C ILE A 89 10.51 -19.98 -5.98
N GLY A 90 9.63 -20.40 -5.07
CA GLY A 90 8.41 -21.16 -5.37
C GLY A 90 8.62 -22.64 -5.67
N THR A 91 9.79 -23.20 -5.40
CA THR A 91 10.10 -24.62 -5.60
C THR A 91 10.32 -25.35 -4.27
N ALA A 92 10.38 -26.69 -4.30
CA ALA A 92 10.70 -27.50 -3.11
C ALA A 92 12.12 -27.27 -2.56
N ASP A 93 13.01 -26.71 -3.38
CA ASP A 93 14.42 -26.42 -3.05
C ASP A 93 14.65 -24.91 -2.83
N GLU A 94 13.62 -24.14 -2.49
CA GLU A 94 13.73 -22.69 -2.26
C GLU A 94 14.82 -22.35 -1.24
N HIS A 95 15.63 -21.33 -1.54
CA HIS A 95 16.71 -20.90 -0.66
C HIS A 95 16.16 -20.37 0.66
N GLU A 96 16.74 -20.77 1.80
CA GLU A 96 16.24 -20.46 3.14
C GLU A 96 16.06 -18.95 3.42
N ALA A 97 16.89 -18.10 2.81
CA ALA A 97 16.76 -16.65 2.90
C ALA A 97 15.40 -16.12 2.41
N VAL A 98 14.80 -16.76 1.40
CA VAL A 98 13.48 -16.38 0.87
C VAL A 98 12.40 -16.72 1.89
N ALA A 99 12.44 -17.93 2.45
CA ALA A 99 11.54 -18.35 3.51
C ALA A 99 11.64 -17.45 4.75
N GLY A 100 12.87 -17.11 5.17
CA GLY A 100 13.11 -16.19 6.28
C GLY A 100 12.56 -14.79 6.02
N TYR A 101 12.76 -14.25 4.80
CA TYR A 101 12.22 -12.95 4.40
C TYR A 101 10.68 -12.95 4.38
N ASN A 102 10.06 -13.98 3.80
CA ASN A 102 8.60 -14.11 3.77
C ASN A 102 8.01 -14.26 5.19
N ALA A 103 8.65 -15.03 6.06
CA ALA A 103 8.23 -15.17 7.45
C ALA A 103 8.32 -13.85 8.22
N MET A 104 9.40 -13.07 7.99
CA MET A 104 9.52 -11.73 8.54
C MET A 104 8.36 -10.84 8.07
N LEU A 105 8.11 -10.75 6.76
CA LEU A 105 7.00 -9.96 6.21
C LEU A 105 5.63 -10.35 6.77
N GLN A 106 5.37 -11.64 6.95
CA GLN A 106 4.12 -12.12 7.54
C GLN A 106 3.98 -11.69 9.01
N SER A 107 5.08 -11.71 9.76
CA SER A 107 5.07 -11.30 11.17
C SER A 107 4.99 -9.78 11.34
N ASP A 108 5.66 -9.05 10.45
CA ASP A 108 5.88 -7.61 10.51
C ASP A 108 6.06 -7.05 9.07
N PRO A 109 4.96 -6.70 8.39
CA PRO A 109 5.01 -6.14 7.04
C PRO A 109 5.69 -4.77 7.01
N GLU A 110 5.80 -4.09 8.15
CA GLU A 110 6.42 -2.78 8.25
C GLU A 110 7.96 -2.84 8.24
N ALA A 111 8.53 -4.02 8.54
CA ALA A 111 9.98 -4.22 8.51
C ALA A 111 10.59 -4.18 7.10
N SER A 112 9.78 -4.21 6.05
CA SER A 112 10.27 -4.17 4.66
C SER A 112 9.74 -2.98 3.88
N PHE A 113 10.20 -2.85 2.65
CA PHE A 113 9.76 -1.81 1.73
C PHE A 113 8.25 -1.90 1.44
N HIS A 114 7.57 -0.79 1.72
CA HIS A 114 6.16 -0.55 1.42
C HIS A 114 5.96 0.93 1.12
N PHE A 115 4.75 1.30 0.70
CA PHE A 115 4.32 2.69 0.56
C PHE A 115 3.05 2.91 1.39
N GLY A 116 3.12 3.88 2.30
CA GLY A 116 2.01 4.30 3.14
C GLY A 116 1.17 5.41 2.52
N PHE A 117 -0.13 5.32 2.69
CA PHE A 117 -1.10 6.38 2.40
C PHE A 117 -1.79 6.78 3.71
N LEU A 118 -1.86 8.08 3.99
CA LEU A 118 -2.68 8.57 5.08
C LEU A 118 -4.13 8.73 4.61
N VAL A 119 -5.02 7.97 5.22
CA VAL A 119 -6.47 7.98 4.94
C VAL A 119 -7.14 9.00 5.87
N PRO A 120 -8.07 9.85 5.37
CA PRO A 120 -8.61 10.96 6.14
C PRO A 120 -9.59 10.54 7.25
N SER A 121 -10.17 9.34 7.17
CA SER A 121 -11.13 8.86 8.16
C SER A 121 -10.99 7.35 8.41
N LEU A 122 -11.35 6.93 9.63
CA LEU A 122 -11.41 5.51 9.97
C LEU A 122 -12.50 4.79 9.18
N ASP A 123 -13.65 5.45 8.95
CA ASP A 123 -14.77 4.86 8.23
C ASP A 123 -14.38 4.58 6.75
N ASP A 124 -13.67 5.49 6.09
CA ASP A 124 -13.17 5.27 4.72
C ASP A 124 -12.17 4.10 4.65
N LEU A 125 -11.30 3.99 5.66
CA LEU A 125 -10.35 2.89 5.77
C LEU A 125 -11.07 1.54 5.98
N GLU A 126 -12.06 1.52 6.88
CA GLU A 126 -12.88 0.33 7.15
C GLU A 126 -13.66 -0.10 5.91
N ASP A 127 -14.32 0.84 5.22
CA ASP A 127 -15.06 0.60 4.00
C ASP A 127 -14.16 0.05 2.88
N MET A 128 -12.96 0.61 2.73
CA MET A 128 -11.97 0.09 1.79
C MET A 128 -11.62 -1.37 2.10
N VAL A 129 -11.33 -1.70 3.37
CA VAL A 129 -11.01 -3.09 3.76
C VAL A 129 -12.17 -4.03 3.48
N LEU A 130 -13.39 -3.64 3.81
CA LEU A 130 -14.59 -4.45 3.57
C LEU A 130 -14.82 -4.69 2.07
N ARG A 131 -14.64 -3.66 1.22
CA ARG A 131 -14.70 -3.82 -0.25
C ARG A 131 -13.63 -4.78 -0.77
N LEU A 132 -12.38 -4.63 -0.33
CA LEU A 132 -11.28 -5.49 -0.77
C LEU A 132 -11.48 -6.96 -0.35
N ARG A 133 -11.99 -7.21 0.86
CA ARG A 133 -12.38 -8.56 1.30
C ARG A 133 -13.49 -9.14 0.43
N ALA A 134 -14.54 -8.35 0.17
CA ALA A 134 -15.63 -8.78 -0.71
C ALA A 134 -15.16 -9.10 -2.13
N LEU A 135 -14.22 -8.31 -2.69
CA LEU A 135 -13.58 -8.60 -3.97
C LEU A 135 -12.78 -9.89 -3.95
N ALA A 136 -11.95 -10.09 -2.91
CA ALA A 136 -11.17 -11.32 -2.77
C ALA A 136 -12.06 -12.59 -2.67
N ASP A 137 -13.26 -12.46 -2.10
CA ASP A 137 -14.20 -13.57 -1.92
C ASP A 137 -15.06 -13.85 -3.17
N SER A 138 -15.45 -12.80 -3.90
CA SER A 138 -16.50 -12.90 -4.94
C SER A 138 -16.03 -12.64 -6.36
N ASP A 139 -14.88 -11.99 -6.55
CA ASP A 139 -14.35 -11.65 -7.87
C ASP A 139 -13.21 -12.61 -8.26
N PRO A 140 -13.39 -13.44 -9.32
CA PRO A 140 -12.36 -14.37 -9.77
C PRO A 140 -11.02 -13.72 -10.13
N GLU A 141 -11.01 -12.44 -10.53
CA GLU A 141 -9.75 -11.75 -10.86
C GLU A 141 -8.93 -11.39 -9.60
N PHE A 142 -9.58 -11.25 -8.44
CA PHE A 142 -8.94 -10.92 -7.16
C PHE A 142 -8.77 -12.12 -6.22
N ALA A 143 -9.48 -13.22 -6.48
CA ALA A 143 -9.47 -14.41 -5.63
C ALA A 143 -8.04 -14.94 -5.39
N GLY A 144 -7.64 -15.00 -4.12
CA GLY A 144 -6.31 -15.46 -3.71
C GLY A 144 -5.16 -14.51 -4.03
N ARG A 145 -5.44 -13.28 -4.48
CA ARG A 145 -4.42 -12.28 -4.88
C ARG A 145 -4.30 -11.07 -3.95
N LEU A 146 -5.17 -11.01 -2.94
CA LEU A 146 -5.19 -9.96 -1.92
C LEU A 146 -5.04 -10.61 -0.54
N HIS A 147 -3.99 -10.23 0.18
CA HIS A 147 -3.82 -10.59 1.59
C HIS A 147 -3.84 -9.32 2.43
N ILE A 148 -4.78 -9.26 3.37
CA ILE A 148 -5.03 -8.05 4.16
C ILE A 148 -4.61 -8.31 5.60
N GLY A 149 -3.56 -7.63 6.05
CA GLY A 149 -3.11 -7.56 7.42
C GLY A 149 -3.49 -6.22 8.06
N MET A 150 -3.48 -6.15 9.38
CA MET A 150 -3.72 -4.89 10.09
C MET A 150 -3.09 -4.87 11.46
N ASN A 151 -2.82 -3.66 11.91
CA ASN A 151 -2.35 -3.30 13.23
C ASN A 151 -3.33 -2.27 13.82
N ARG A 152 -3.87 -2.55 15.02
CA ARG A 152 -4.71 -1.57 15.74
C ARG A 152 -3.87 -0.67 16.65
N ALA A 153 -4.45 0.44 17.11
CA ALA A 153 -3.80 1.27 18.11
C ALA A 153 -3.57 0.48 19.41
N ARG A 154 -2.47 0.76 20.11
CA ARG A 154 -2.23 0.24 21.46
C ARG A 154 -3.29 0.77 22.43
N LYS A 155 -3.78 -0.11 23.32
CA LYS A 155 -4.75 0.28 24.35
C LYS A 155 -4.20 1.36 25.28
N GLY A 156 -5.09 2.23 25.76
CA GLY A 156 -4.73 3.29 26.71
C GLY A 156 -5.53 4.59 26.58
N ASP A 157 -6.27 4.76 25.49
CA ASP A 157 -7.22 5.86 25.32
C ASP A 157 -8.63 5.27 25.23
N ALA A 158 -9.51 5.67 26.16
CA ALA A 158 -10.83 5.03 26.31
C ALA A 158 -11.76 5.27 25.11
N GLU A 159 -11.67 6.42 24.45
CA GLU A 159 -12.51 6.73 23.29
C GLU A 159 -12.03 5.97 22.05
N VAL A 160 -10.71 5.97 21.82
CA VAL A 160 -10.08 5.19 20.74
C VAL A 160 -10.33 3.69 20.94
N ASP A 161 -10.13 3.18 22.15
CA ASP A 161 -10.34 1.77 22.48
C ASP A 161 -11.79 1.36 22.23
N ALA A 162 -12.76 2.16 22.66
CA ALA A 162 -14.18 1.90 22.41
C ALA A 162 -14.51 1.93 20.91
N ARG A 163 -13.96 2.88 20.14
CA ARG A 163 -14.19 2.95 18.68
C ARG A 163 -13.59 1.77 17.94
N LEU A 164 -12.40 1.31 18.34
CA LEU A 164 -11.73 0.16 17.73
C LEU A 164 -12.35 -1.17 18.15
N ASP A 165 -12.82 -1.31 19.39
CA ASP A 165 -13.52 -2.51 19.84
C ASP A 165 -14.89 -2.67 19.13
N ALA A 166 -15.52 -1.57 18.72
CA ALA A 166 -16.74 -1.57 17.91
C ALA A 166 -16.50 -1.71 16.40
N SER A 167 -15.24 -1.66 15.95
CA SER A 167 -14.88 -1.67 14.53
C SER A 167 -15.18 -3.03 13.88
N PRO A 168 -15.83 -3.06 12.69
CA PRO A 168 -16.00 -4.30 11.92
C PRO A 168 -14.69 -4.83 11.33
N VAL A 169 -13.62 -4.03 11.34
CA VAL A 169 -12.31 -4.39 10.80
C VAL A 169 -11.32 -4.67 11.92
N PHE A 170 -11.23 -3.79 12.91
CA PHE A 170 -10.19 -3.81 13.96
C PHE A 170 -10.63 -4.46 15.29
N GLY A 171 -11.92 -4.78 15.48
CA GLY A 171 -12.43 -5.31 16.74
C GLY A 171 -11.70 -6.59 17.19
N ASP A 172 -11.42 -7.48 16.25
CA ASP A 172 -10.70 -8.74 16.48
C ASP A 172 -9.19 -8.65 16.19
N CYS A 173 -8.66 -7.44 15.93
CA CYS A 173 -7.23 -7.27 15.72
C CYS A 173 -6.47 -7.36 17.05
N HIS A 174 -5.44 -8.19 17.10
CA HIS A 174 -4.57 -8.35 18.27
C HIS A 174 -3.14 -7.86 18.06
N ARG A 175 -2.82 -7.38 16.85
CA ARG A 175 -1.53 -6.77 16.50
C ARG A 175 -1.60 -5.27 16.71
N TYR A 176 -0.48 -4.67 17.08
CA TYR A 176 -0.44 -3.25 17.44
C TYR A 176 0.50 -2.47 16.54
N ALA A 177 0.08 -1.26 16.19
CA ALA A 177 0.91 -0.32 15.46
C ALA A 177 2.11 0.12 16.31
N TYR A 178 3.16 0.62 15.65
CA TYR A 178 4.30 1.22 16.34
C TYR A 178 3.91 2.49 17.09
N GLY A 179 3.12 3.35 16.45
CA GLY A 179 2.57 4.54 17.09
C GLY A 179 1.36 4.26 17.99
N ARG A 180 1.03 5.24 18.82
CA ARG A 180 -0.16 5.23 19.69
C ARG A 180 -1.27 6.03 19.03
N ASN A 181 -2.52 5.58 19.13
CA ASN A 181 -3.69 6.28 18.61
C ASN A 181 -3.71 6.42 17.07
N GLY A 182 -3.11 5.44 16.38
CA GLY A 182 -3.26 5.23 14.95
C GLY A 182 -3.44 3.75 14.64
N VAL A 183 -4.00 3.47 13.47
CA VAL A 183 -4.18 2.13 12.92
C VAL A 183 -3.53 2.03 11.56
N GLN A 184 -3.17 0.81 11.16
CA GLN A 184 -2.52 0.53 9.89
C GLN A 184 -3.18 -0.69 9.25
N VAL A 185 -3.42 -0.62 7.94
CA VAL A 185 -3.86 -1.73 7.11
C VAL A 185 -2.80 -2.00 6.07
N PHE A 186 -2.40 -3.26 5.94
CA PHE A 186 -1.45 -3.72 4.94
C PHE A 186 -2.18 -4.55 3.89
N VAL A 187 -2.05 -4.17 2.62
CA VAL A 187 -2.53 -4.97 1.49
C VAL A 187 -1.34 -5.51 0.73
N GLU A 188 -1.09 -6.80 0.88
CA GLU A 188 -0.15 -7.55 0.05
C GLU A 188 -0.86 -8.07 -1.20
N THR A 189 -0.24 -7.87 -2.36
CA THR A 189 -0.77 -8.37 -3.62
C THR A 189 0.33 -8.72 -4.61
N ASP A 190 0.07 -9.68 -5.49
CA ASP A 190 0.92 -10.00 -6.64
C ASP A 190 0.42 -9.34 -7.96
N ILE A 191 -0.62 -8.52 -7.89
CA ILE A 191 -1.15 -7.73 -9.02
C ILE A 191 -0.16 -6.63 -9.40
N VAL A 192 0.48 -6.02 -8.41
CA VAL A 192 1.57 -5.04 -8.57
C VAL A 192 2.89 -5.72 -8.23
N ARG A 193 3.86 -5.63 -9.14
CA ARG A 193 5.16 -6.33 -9.16
C ARG A 193 6.32 -5.39 -8.82
N SER A 194 6.17 -4.60 -7.74
CA SER A 194 7.14 -3.60 -7.30
C SER A 194 7.83 -3.91 -5.97
N GLY A 195 7.65 -5.12 -5.43
CA GLY A 195 8.33 -5.55 -4.21
C GLY A 195 9.81 -5.91 -4.41
N GLN A 196 10.52 -6.13 -3.30
CA GLN A 196 11.97 -6.40 -3.30
C GLN A 196 12.37 -7.65 -4.09
N LEU A 197 11.53 -8.71 -4.08
CA LEU A 197 11.74 -9.91 -4.90
C LEU A 197 11.06 -9.81 -6.28
N GLY A 198 10.47 -8.67 -6.61
CA GLY A 198 9.73 -8.44 -7.86
C GLY A 198 8.31 -9.00 -7.90
N ASP A 199 7.88 -9.74 -6.88
CA ASP A 199 6.67 -10.55 -6.96
C ASP A 199 5.45 -9.95 -6.33
N ARG A 200 5.58 -9.43 -5.12
CA ARG A 200 4.45 -8.96 -4.32
C ARG A 200 4.74 -7.59 -3.78
N MET A 201 3.79 -6.68 -3.91
CA MET A 201 3.84 -5.34 -3.34
C MET A 201 3.04 -5.30 -2.04
N HIS A 202 3.54 -4.55 -1.06
CA HIS A 202 2.82 -4.22 0.17
C HIS A 202 2.43 -2.74 0.14
N PHE A 203 1.14 -2.47 0.22
CA PHE A 203 0.61 -1.12 0.40
C PHE A 203 0.16 -0.96 1.85
N GLU A 204 0.45 0.18 2.43
CA GLU A 204 0.03 0.52 3.79
C GLU A 204 -0.98 1.68 3.73
N PHE A 205 -2.01 1.59 4.56
CA PHE A 205 -3.04 2.60 4.70
C PHE A 205 -3.23 2.91 6.17
N ASP A 206 -2.90 4.13 6.52
CA ASP A 206 -2.82 4.60 7.89
C ASP A 206 -3.97 5.53 8.20
N TYR A 207 -4.42 5.47 9.45
CA TYR A 207 -5.30 6.48 10.00
C TYR A 207 -4.84 6.86 11.40
N VAL A 208 -4.76 8.16 11.67
CA VAL A 208 -4.43 8.72 12.98
C VAL A 208 -5.68 9.38 13.54
N PHE A 209 -6.03 9.05 14.78
CA PHE A 209 -7.21 9.62 15.44
C PHE A 209 -7.01 11.14 15.69
N PRO A 210 -8.06 11.98 15.52
CA PRO A 210 -7.96 13.42 15.69
C PRO A 210 -7.42 13.83 17.07
N GLY A 211 -6.60 14.88 17.11
CA GLY A 211 -6.01 15.38 18.35
C GLY A 211 -4.78 14.59 18.82
N HIS A 212 -4.32 13.61 18.03
CA HIS A 212 -3.11 12.82 18.28
C HIS A 212 -2.04 13.04 17.21
N ASP A 213 -1.80 14.30 16.86
CA ASP A 213 -0.87 14.71 15.79
C ASP A 213 0.62 14.43 16.14
N SER A 214 0.90 14.03 17.39
CA SER A 214 2.20 13.47 17.79
C SER A 214 2.22 11.96 17.59
N HIS A 215 1.98 11.51 16.35
CA HIS A 215 2.12 10.12 15.93
C HIS A 215 3.39 9.98 15.08
N ILE A 216 4.08 8.82 15.13
CA ILE A 216 5.22 8.56 14.23
C ILE A 216 4.86 8.66 12.73
N LEU A 217 3.56 8.62 12.41
CA LEU A 217 2.99 8.72 11.06
C LEU A 217 2.49 10.13 10.71
N SER A 218 2.45 11.06 11.68
CA SER A 218 1.94 12.43 11.51
C SER A 218 2.90 13.53 11.97
N VAL A 219 3.98 13.19 12.66
CA VAL A 219 5.02 14.16 13.03
C VAL A 219 5.82 14.55 11.78
N VAL A 220 5.46 15.70 11.21
CA VAL A 220 6.35 16.48 10.34
C VAL A 220 7.23 17.28 11.29
N GLU A 221 8.47 16.84 11.55
CA GLU A 221 9.38 17.56 12.46
C GLU A 221 9.50 19.03 11.99
N PHE A 222 9.27 19.95 12.93
CA PHE A 222 9.19 21.41 12.72
C PHE A 222 10.53 22.03 12.28
#